data_AF-R9MI47-F1
#
_entry.id   AF-R9MI47-F1
#
_cell.length_a   1.000
_cell.length_b   1.000
_cell.length_c   1.000
_cell.angle_alpha   90.00
_cell.angle_beta   90.00
_cell.angle_gamma   90.00
#
_symmetry.space_group_name_H-M   'P 1'
#
loop_
_entity.id
_entity.type
_entity.pdbx_description
1 polymer ?
#
loop_
_entity_poly.entity_id
_entity_poly.type
_entity_poly.pdbx_seq_one_letter_code
_entity_poly.pdbx_strand_id
1 'polypeptide(L)'
;MNAAYFGGPRPDMELSGEEKARRVRRFRRGAVLADIAATLFFALVLTLILISRFSVRLPDPLLFLLLAAILLSMTGCLLGEMLVFRRCPFCGRLLLRQDWAAGVFRWRIFRCPDCDFTPYWDQSAGN
;
A
#
# COMPACT_ATOMS: atom_id res chain seq x y z
N MET A 1 -17.63 -23.16 -13.70
CA MET A 1 -18.88 -22.37 -13.62
C MET A 1 -19.46 -22.54 -12.22
N ASN A 2 -19.93 -21.42 -11.64
CA ASN A 2 -20.69 -21.27 -10.40
C ASN A 2 -19.92 -21.44 -9.07
N ALA A 3 -19.31 -20.36 -8.60
CA ALA A 3 -19.13 -20.11 -7.17
C ALA A 3 -20.12 -19.02 -6.75
N ALA A 4 -20.92 -19.33 -5.74
CA ALA A 4 -22.10 -18.61 -5.31
C ALA A 4 -21.85 -17.10 -5.09
N TYR A 5 -22.59 -16.27 -5.83
CA TYR A 5 -22.84 -14.88 -5.45
C TYR A 5 -23.65 -14.90 -4.15
N PHE A 6 -23.03 -14.55 -3.03
CA PHE A 6 -23.78 -14.26 -1.80
C PHE A 6 -24.63 -13.01 -2.06
N GLY A 7 -25.93 -13.23 -2.25
CA GLY A 7 -26.95 -12.22 -2.53
C GLY A 7 -27.30 -11.35 -1.33
N GLY A 8 -26.32 -10.62 -0.81
CA GLY A 8 -26.55 -9.39 -0.06
C GLY A 8 -26.37 -8.17 -0.98
N PRO A 9 -26.94 -7.00 -0.65
CA PRO A 9 -26.58 -5.76 -1.34
C PRO A 9 -25.07 -5.62 -1.31
N ARG A 10 -24.44 -5.39 -2.46
CA ARG A 10 -23.02 -5.07 -2.51
C ARG A 10 -22.83 -3.82 -1.62
N PRO A 11 -22.03 -3.86 -0.54
CA PRO A 11 -21.93 -2.74 0.40
C PRO A 11 -21.37 -1.46 -0.23
N ASP A 12 -20.79 -1.56 -1.43
CA ASP A 12 -20.40 -0.39 -2.21
C ASP A 12 -21.57 0.23 -3.01
N MET A 13 -22.71 -0.44 -3.23
CA MET A 13 -23.87 0.15 -3.94
C MET A 13 -24.52 1.31 -3.18
N GLU A 14 -24.33 1.39 -1.86
CA GLU A 14 -24.84 2.50 -1.03
C GLU A 14 -23.98 3.77 -1.13
N LEU A 15 -22.74 3.65 -1.63
CA LEU A 15 -21.83 4.80 -1.76
C LEU A 15 -22.11 5.57 -3.04
N SER A 16 -22.25 6.89 -2.91
CA SER A 16 -22.28 7.77 -4.07
C SER A 16 -20.97 7.65 -4.89
N GLY A 17 -21.05 7.88 -6.19
CA GLY A 17 -19.86 7.83 -7.07
C GLY A 17 -18.73 8.76 -6.60
N GLU A 18 -19.08 9.92 -6.04
CA GLU A 18 -18.10 10.84 -5.45
C GLU A 18 -17.38 10.27 -4.23
N GLU A 19 -18.09 9.58 -3.34
CA GLU A 19 -17.50 8.95 -2.17
C GLU A 19 -16.57 7.81 -2.57
N LYS A 20 -16.97 7.01 -3.56
CA LYS A 20 -16.11 5.98 -4.16
C LYS A 20 -14.82 6.60 -4.69
N ALA A 21 -14.93 7.67 -5.49
CA ALA A 21 -13.77 8.37 -6.03
C ALA A 21 -12.86 8.97 -4.93
N ARG A 22 -13.43 9.54 -3.85
CA ARG A 22 -12.67 10.04 -2.70
C ARG A 22 -11.90 8.91 -2.01
N ARG A 23 -12.55 7.76 -1.77
CA ARG A 23 -11.92 6.58 -1.13
C ARG A 23 -10.81 5.99 -1.99
N VAL A 24 -11.03 5.86 -3.30
CA VAL A 24 -10.04 5.42 -4.28
C VAL A 24 -8.80 6.32 -4.26
N ARG A 25 -8.99 7.65 -4.34
CA ARG A 25 -7.88 8.61 -4.31
C ARG A 25 -7.09 8.53 -3.01
N ARG A 26 -7.75 8.37 -1.86
CA ARG A 26 -7.08 8.20 -0.56
C ARG A 26 -6.27 6.92 -0.50
N PHE A 27 -6.84 5.80 -0.97
CA PHE A 27 -6.15 4.52 -1.07
C PHE A 27 -4.89 4.64 -1.95
N ARG A 28 -5.02 5.20 -3.17
CA ARG A 28 -3.86 5.40 -4.07
C ARG A 28 -2.77 6.25 -3.43
N ARG A 29 -3.13 7.38 -2.82
CA ARG A 29 -2.15 8.25 -2.14
C ARG A 29 -1.43 7.50 -1.03
N GLY A 30 -2.16 6.76 -0.19
CA GLY A 30 -1.58 5.93 0.85
C GLY A 30 -0.65 4.84 0.29
N ALA A 31 -1.07 4.19 -0.79
CA ALA A 31 -0.31 3.13 -1.44
C ALA A 31 0.98 3.65 -2.10
N VAL A 32 0.93 4.83 -2.73
CA VAL A 32 2.11 5.52 -3.26
C VAL A 32 3.06 5.92 -2.14
N LEU A 33 2.55 6.44 -1.01
CA LEU A 33 3.39 6.75 0.15
C LEU A 33 4.08 5.49 0.71
N ALA A 34 3.38 4.36 0.74
CA ALA A 34 3.96 3.08 1.14
C ALA A 34 5.05 2.61 0.15
N ASP A 35 4.84 2.76 -1.17
CA ASP A 35 5.86 2.50 -2.20
C ASP A 35 7.12 3.37 -2.01
N ILE A 36 6.93 4.66 -1.72
CA ILE A 36 8.04 5.59 -1.46
C ILE A 36 8.79 5.18 -0.18
N ALA A 37 8.08 4.89 0.90
CA ALA A 37 8.67 4.46 2.16
C ALA A 37 9.48 3.16 2.00
N ALA A 38 8.96 2.19 1.25
CA ALA A 38 9.66 0.94 0.96
C ALA A 38 10.91 1.18 0.11
N THR A 39 10.79 2.02 -0.93
CA THR A 39 11.93 2.36 -1.79
C THR A 39 13.05 3.04 -0.99
N LEU A 40 12.69 4.00 -0.13
CA LEU A 40 13.63 4.65 0.78
C LEU A 40 14.27 3.66 1.75
N PHE A 41 13.48 2.77 2.35
CA PHE A 41 14.01 1.74 3.24
C PHE A 41 15.07 0.88 2.55
N PHE A 42 14.75 0.32 1.36
CA PHE A 42 15.71 -0.50 0.62
C PHE A 42 16.95 0.31 0.20
N ALA A 43 16.79 1.55 -0.26
CA ALA A 43 17.91 2.40 -0.65
C ALA A 43 18.83 2.73 0.55
N LEU A 44 18.27 3.03 1.71
CA LEU A 44 19.03 3.36 2.93
C LEU A 44 19.76 2.14 3.48
N VAL A 45 19.10 0.97 3.50
CA VAL A 45 19.73 -0.31 3.89
C VAL A 45 20.87 -0.66 2.93
N LEU A 46 20.66 -0.52 1.61
CA LEU A 46 21.72 -0.73 0.62
C LEU A 46 22.88 0.23 0.84
N THR A 47 22.60 1.51 1.09
CA THR A 47 23.62 2.52 1.40
C THR A 47 24.43 2.12 2.63
N LEU A 48 23.78 1.68 3.72
CA LEU A 48 24.45 1.19 4.92
C LEU A 48 25.36 -0.02 4.63
N ILE A 49 24.89 -0.97 3.82
CA ILE A 49 25.68 -2.13 3.39
C ILE A 49 26.91 -1.69 2.58
N LEU A 50 26.77 -0.76 1.65
CA LEU A 50 27.88 -0.27 0.83
C LEU A 50 28.91 0.48 1.67
N ILE A 51 28.48 1.35 2.60
CA ILE A 51 29.35 2.03 3.56
C ILE A 51 30.17 1.00 4.35
N SER A 52 29.51 -0.02 4.89
CA SER A 52 30.16 -1.09 5.65
C SER A 52 31.15 -1.87 4.78
N ARG A 53 30.74 -2.25 3.56
CA ARG A 53 31.56 -3.04 2.63
C ARG A 53 32.81 -2.31 2.16
N PHE A 54 32.72 -1.00 1.92
CA PHE A 54 33.84 -0.17 1.49
C PHE A 54 34.62 0.46 2.66
N SER A 55 34.29 0.12 3.91
CA SER A 55 34.92 0.66 5.12
C SER A 55 34.96 2.19 5.17
N VAL A 56 33.92 2.83 4.63
CA VAL A 56 33.80 4.29 4.62
C VAL A 56 33.53 4.75 6.04
N ARG A 57 34.43 5.57 6.60
CA ARG A 57 34.19 6.21 7.90
C ARG A 57 33.21 7.35 7.74
N LEU A 58 32.00 7.19 8.29
CA LEU A 58 31.09 8.31 8.50
C LEU A 58 31.31 8.91 9.89
N PRO A 59 31.15 10.23 10.02
CA PRO A 59 30.99 10.84 11.34
C PRO A 59 29.71 10.32 12.00
N ASP A 60 29.80 10.03 13.30
CA ASP A 60 28.71 9.53 14.14
C ASP A 60 27.34 10.21 13.91
N PRO A 61 27.20 11.54 13.82
CA PRO A 61 25.89 12.16 13.58
C PRO A 61 25.24 11.71 12.27
N LEU A 62 26.01 11.47 11.21
CA LEU A 62 25.47 10.98 9.93
C LEU A 62 25.06 9.50 10.02
N LEU A 63 25.78 8.70 10.82
CA LEU A 63 25.40 7.32 11.08
C LEU A 63 24.07 7.25 11.85
N PHE A 64 23.91 8.06 12.90
CA PHE A 64 22.65 8.14 13.64
C PHE A 64 21.49 8.62 12.77
N LEU A 65 21.72 9.63 11.91
CA LEU A 65 20.71 10.10 10.95
C LEU A 65 20.28 8.99 9.98
N LEU A 66 21.24 8.23 9.46
CA LEU A 66 20.98 7.11 8.56
C LEU A 66 20.14 6.03 9.25
N LEU A 67 20.49 5.64 10.48
CA LEU A 67 19.73 4.65 11.26
C LEU A 67 18.31 5.15 11.57
N ALA A 68 18.16 6.42 11.96
CA ALA A 68 16.84 7.01 12.20
C ALA A 68 15.99 7.03 10.93
N ALA A 69 16.59 7.36 9.78
CA ALA A 69 15.90 7.34 8.49
C ALA A 69 15.45 5.93 8.09
N ILE A 70 16.26 4.89 8.39
CA ILE A 70 15.88 3.48 8.18
C ILE A 70 14.67 3.13 9.04
N LEU A 71 14.69 3.46 10.33
CA LEU A 71 13.58 3.18 11.25
C LEU A 71 12.29 3.90 10.84
N LEU A 72 12.40 5.17 10.43
CA LEU A 72 11.26 5.96 9.97
C LEU A 72 10.67 5.37 8.68
N SER A 73 11.52 4.97 7.74
CA SER A 73 11.09 4.35 6.48
C SER A 73 10.42 2.99 6.73
N MET A 74 10.99 2.18 7.63
CA MET A 74 10.40 0.90 8.06
C MET A 74 9.02 1.12 8.71
N THR A 75 8.90 2.11 9.59
CA THR A 75 7.63 2.47 10.24
C THR A 75 6.59 2.90 9.20
N GLY A 76 6.99 3.68 8.19
CA GLY A 76 6.14 4.05 7.07
C GLY A 76 5.63 2.84 6.28
N CYS A 77 6.47 1.82 6.05
CA CYS A 77 6.07 0.58 5.40
C CYS A 77 5.01 -0.18 6.22
N LEU A 78 5.25 -0.36 7.52
CA LEU A 78 4.34 -1.06 8.43
C LEU A 78 2.99 -0.34 8.54
N LEU A 79 2.99 1.00 8.62
CA LEU A 79 1.77 1.80 8.61
C LEU A 79 1.03 1.67 7.28
N GLY A 80 1.75 1.65 6.15
CA GLY A 80 1.17 1.37 4.83
C GLY A 80 0.44 0.02 4.80
N GLU A 81 1.08 -1.04 5.27
CA GLU A 81 0.48 -2.37 5.37
C GLU A 81 -0.78 -2.37 6.27
N MET A 82 -0.71 -1.75 7.44
CA MET A 82 -1.80 -1.78 8.41
C MET A 82 -2.98 -0.87 8.06
N LEU A 83 -2.73 0.30 7.49
CA LEU A 83 -3.75 1.33 7.26
C LEU A 83 -4.30 1.31 5.84
N VAL A 84 -3.46 0.99 4.85
CA VAL A 84 -3.84 1.04 3.42
C VAL A 84 -4.23 -0.35 2.94
N PHE A 85 -3.41 -1.35 3.25
CA PHE A 85 -3.50 -2.67 2.63
C PHE A 85 -4.22 -3.72 3.46
N ARG A 86 -4.63 -3.39 4.69
CA ARG A 86 -5.31 -4.33 5.60
C ARG A 86 -6.78 -4.55 5.25
N ARG A 87 -7.45 -3.57 4.64
CA ARG A 87 -8.88 -3.63 4.35
C ARG A 87 -9.21 -3.03 3.00
N CYS A 88 -10.18 -3.63 2.31
CA CYS A 88 -10.74 -3.05 1.10
C CYS A 88 -11.43 -1.71 1.43
N PRO A 89 -11.17 -0.61 0.68
CA PRO A 89 -11.77 0.69 0.95
C PRO A 89 -13.28 0.74 0.68
N PHE A 90 -13.81 -0.20 -0.12
CA PHE A 90 -15.23 -0.25 -0.49
C PHE A 90 -16.03 -1.14 0.45
N CYS A 91 -15.72 -2.45 0.49
CA CYS A 91 -16.47 -3.42 1.28
C CYS A 91 -15.92 -3.64 2.70
N GLY A 92 -14.76 -3.09 3.06
CA GLY A 92 -14.15 -3.29 4.37
C GLY A 92 -13.58 -4.69 4.64
N ARG A 93 -13.69 -5.63 3.67
CA ARG A 93 -13.11 -6.99 3.75
C ARG A 93 -11.65 -6.90 4.16
N LEU A 94 -11.27 -7.70 5.15
CA LEU A 94 -9.87 -7.85 5.55
C LEU A 94 -9.09 -8.49 4.39
N LEU A 95 -8.01 -7.84 3.96
CA LEU A 95 -7.10 -8.38 2.96
C LEU A 95 -6.02 -9.15 3.72
N LEU A 96 -5.97 -10.45 3.52
CA LEU A 96 -5.04 -11.33 4.20
C LEU A 96 -3.77 -11.49 3.35
N ARG A 97 -2.72 -12.06 3.92
CA ARG A 97 -1.43 -12.29 3.22
C ARG A 97 -1.57 -13.11 1.92
N GLN A 98 -2.66 -13.87 1.77
CA GLN A 98 -3.00 -14.59 0.54
C GLN A 98 -3.41 -13.65 -0.61
N ASP A 99 -3.88 -12.44 -0.30
CA ASP A 99 -4.16 -11.36 -1.25
C ASP A 99 -2.86 -10.63 -1.59
N TRP A 100 -1.88 -11.36 -2.16
CA TRP A 100 -0.52 -10.89 -2.44
C TRP A 100 -0.44 -9.62 -3.30
N ALA A 101 -1.50 -9.31 -4.05
CA ALA A 101 -1.62 -8.11 -4.86
C ALA A 101 -1.98 -6.87 -4.03
N ALA A 102 -2.43 -7.01 -2.79
CA ALA A 102 -2.76 -5.90 -1.91
C ALA A 102 -1.53 -5.19 -1.32
N GLY A 103 -0.29 -5.56 -1.66
CA GLY A 103 0.91 -4.99 -1.06
C GLY A 103 1.57 -3.85 -1.83
N VAL A 104 2.68 -3.36 -1.26
CA VAL A 104 3.59 -2.39 -1.88
C VAL A 104 3.98 -2.86 -3.29
N PHE A 105 4.06 -1.91 -4.24
CA PHE A 105 4.30 -2.06 -5.67
C PHE A 105 3.18 -2.78 -6.45
N ARG A 106 2.53 -3.77 -5.85
CA ARG A 106 1.55 -4.67 -6.50
C ARG A 106 0.10 -4.18 -6.41
N TRP A 107 -0.18 -3.23 -5.53
CA TRP A 107 -1.52 -2.67 -5.33
C TRP A 107 -2.21 -2.18 -6.61
N ARG A 108 -1.46 -1.83 -7.67
CA ARG A 108 -1.99 -1.36 -8.97
C ARG A 108 -2.79 -2.43 -9.72
N ILE A 109 -2.46 -3.71 -9.53
CA ILE A 109 -3.15 -4.84 -10.16
C ILE A 109 -4.14 -5.52 -9.21
N PHE A 110 -4.31 -4.98 -8.01
CA PHE A 110 -5.22 -5.53 -7.02
C PHE A 110 -6.67 -5.46 -7.49
N ARG A 111 -7.42 -6.54 -7.27
CA ARG A 111 -8.86 -6.59 -7.43
C ARG A 111 -9.48 -7.27 -6.23
N CYS A 112 -10.47 -6.64 -5.61
CA CYS A 112 -11.18 -7.25 -4.49
C CYS A 112 -12.10 -8.38 -4.99
N PRO A 113 -12.08 -9.58 -4.38
CA PRO A 113 -12.94 -10.69 -4.82
C PRO A 113 -14.44 -10.46 -4.54
N ASP A 114 -14.78 -9.69 -3.51
CA ASP A 114 -16.19 -9.55 -3.08
C ASP A 114 -16.92 -8.38 -3.76
N CYS A 115 -16.25 -7.24 -3.90
CA CYS A 115 -16.85 -6.01 -4.42
C CYS A 115 -16.26 -5.55 -5.76
N ASP A 116 -15.36 -6.35 -6.35
CA ASP A 116 -14.68 -6.01 -7.62
C ASP A 116 -13.91 -4.67 -7.60
N PHE A 117 -13.64 -4.11 -6.42
CA PHE A 117 -12.87 -2.87 -6.29
C PHE A 117 -11.54 -3.01 -7.04
N THR A 118 -11.24 -2.01 -7.87
CA THR A 118 -9.94 -1.84 -8.50
C THR A 118 -9.38 -0.46 -8.16
N PRO A 119 -8.05 -0.32 -8.06
CA PRO A 119 -7.42 0.97 -7.82
C PRO A 119 -7.84 1.99 -8.87
N TYR A 120 -8.12 1.60 -10.12
CA TYR A 120 -8.48 2.48 -11.25
C TYR A 120 -9.99 2.62 -11.51
N TRP A 121 -10.83 2.29 -10.53
CA TRP A 121 -12.29 2.29 -10.66
C TRP A 121 -12.89 3.59 -11.24
N ASP A 122 -12.33 4.76 -10.89
CA ASP A 122 -12.80 6.07 -11.36
C ASP A 122 -12.51 6.33 -12.85
N GLN A 123 -11.49 5.69 -13.44
CA GLN A 123 -11.15 5.81 -14.87
C GLN A 123 -12.09 4.98 -15.73
N SER A 124 -12.61 3.88 -15.19
CA SER A 124 -13.59 3.03 -15.86
C SER A 124 -15.03 3.54 -15.75
N ALA A 125 -15.36 4.36 -14.76
CA ALA A 125 -16.72 4.87 -14.54
C ALA A 125 -17.02 6.18 -15.29
N GLY A 126 -16.01 6.81 -15.89
CA GLY A 126 -16.12 8.07 -16.63
C GLY A 126 -16.22 7.92 -18.16
N ASN A 127 -16.41 6.70 -18.68
CA ASN A 127 -16.68 6.42 -20.09
C ASN A 127 -18.10 5.89 -20.26
#